data_AF-A0A255ZA39-F1
#
_entry.id   AF-A0A255ZA39-F1
#
_cell.length_a   1.000
_cell.length_b   1.000
_cell.length_c   1.000
_cell.angle_alpha   90.00
_cell.angle_beta   90.00
_cell.angle_gamma   90.00
#
_symmetry.space_group_name_H-M   'P 1'
#
loop_
_entity.id
_entity.type
_entity.pdbx_description
1 polymer ?
#
loop_
_entity_poly.entity_id
_entity_poly.type
_entity_poly.pdbx_seq_one_letter_code
_entity_poly.pdbx_strand_id
1 'polypeptide(L)'
;MQSTLITNTITFVKQQLHGAEGGHDWFHIERVYNNALLIAKGEECDKLVVQLGALLHDIADSKFHNGDETVGPKTAWEFLEKEGVPEDIIIHVLVHDKKYN
;
A
#
# COMPACT_ATOMS: atom_id res chain seq x y z
N MET A 1 -8.35 5.72 17.48
CA MET A 1 -9.28 5.63 16.34
C MET A 1 -8.43 5.49 15.09
N GLN A 2 -8.66 4.47 14.27
CA GLN A 2 -8.00 4.36 12.96
C GLN A 2 -8.57 5.44 12.04
N SER A 3 -7.75 6.07 11.21
CA SER A 3 -8.27 7.07 10.26
C SER A 3 -9.17 6.39 9.22
N THR A 4 -10.16 7.13 8.70
CA THR A 4 -11.06 6.65 7.65
C THR A 4 -10.26 6.17 6.43
N LEU A 5 -9.21 6.92 6.05
CA LEU A 5 -8.29 6.58 4.97
C LEU A 5 -7.66 5.19 5.15
N ILE A 6 -7.11 4.87 6.32
CA ILE A 6 -6.49 3.56 6.56
C ILE A 6 -7.53 2.44 6.51
N THR A 7 -8.74 2.69 7.01
CA THR A 7 -9.84 1.71 6.98
C THR A 7 -10.30 1.42 5.54
N ASN A 8 -10.40 2.47 4.71
CA ASN A 8 -10.71 2.36 3.30
C ASN A 8 -9.59 1.62 2.55
N THR A 9 -8.33 1.95 2.85
CA THR A 9 -7.15 1.28 2.26
C THR A 9 -7.15 -0.22 2.58
N ILE A 10 -7.39 -0.61 3.83
CA ILE A 10 -7.52 -2.02 4.23
C ILE A 10 -8.63 -2.73 3.44
N THR A 11 -9.78 -2.07 3.28
CA THR A 11 -10.92 -2.63 2.54
C THR A 11 -10.57 -2.82 1.07
N PHE A 12 -9.95 -1.82 0.47
CA PHE A 12 -9.46 -1.86 -0.92
C PHE A 12 -8.48 -3.02 -1.12
N VAL A 13 -7.49 -3.16 -0.24
CA VAL A 13 -6.48 -4.23 -0.33
C VAL A 13 -7.12 -5.62 -0.23
N LYS A 14 -8.04 -5.81 0.72
CA LYS A 14 -8.78 -7.09 0.85
C LYS A 14 -9.57 -7.44 -0.40
N GLN A 15 -10.12 -6.44 -1.09
CA GLN A 15 -10.86 -6.64 -2.34
C GLN A 15 -9.91 -7.00 -3.49
N GLN A 16 -8.76 -6.33 -3.61
CA GLN A 16 -7.77 -6.63 -4.66
C GLN A 16 -7.17 -8.03 -4.50
N LEU A 17 -6.93 -8.47 -3.26
CA LEU A 17 -6.36 -9.79 -2.97
C LEU A 17 -7.41 -10.91 -2.89
N HIS A 18 -8.69 -10.62 -3.18
CA HIS A 18 -9.74 -11.61 -3.14
C HIS A 18 -9.54 -12.68 -4.23
N GLY A 19 -9.11 -13.87 -3.82
CA GLY A 19 -8.82 -14.98 -4.74
C GLY A 19 -7.36 -15.06 -5.19
N ALA A 20 -6.45 -14.28 -4.59
CA ALA A 20 -5.02 -14.44 -4.80
C ALA A 20 -4.53 -15.78 -4.23
N GLU A 21 -3.70 -16.51 -4.99
CA GLU A 21 -3.08 -17.76 -4.53
C GLU A 21 -1.85 -17.48 -3.64
N GLY A 22 -1.53 -18.45 -2.76
CA GLY A 22 -0.23 -18.67 -2.13
C GLY A 22 0.60 -17.45 -1.70
N GLY A 23 0.67 -17.17 -0.39
CA GLY A 23 1.68 -16.27 0.20
C GLY A 23 1.43 -14.77 0.01
N HIS A 24 0.43 -14.40 -0.80
CA HIS A 24 0.06 -13.04 -1.18
C HIS A 24 -1.38 -12.68 -0.78
N ASP A 25 -1.89 -13.35 0.24
CA ASP A 25 -3.23 -13.09 0.77
C ASP A 25 -3.22 -11.90 1.76
N TRP A 26 -4.42 -11.54 2.23
CA TRP A 26 -4.56 -10.50 3.25
C TRP A 26 -3.68 -10.76 4.50
N PHE A 27 -3.46 -12.01 4.88
CA PHE A 27 -2.68 -12.34 6.08
C PHE A 27 -1.19 -12.04 5.90
N HIS A 28 -0.68 -12.08 4.67
CA HIS A 28 0.65 -11.55 4.34
C HIS A 28 0.74 -10.06 4.67
N ILE A 29 -0.15 -9.26 4.09
CA ILE A 29 -0.18 -7.81 4.26
C ILE A 29 -0.41 -7.43 5.71
N GLU A 30 -1.32 -8.09 6.40
CA GLU A 30 -1.64 -7.82 7.80
C GLU A 30 -0.42 -8.00 8.71
N ARG A 31 0.38 -9.04 8.48
CA ARG A 31 1.65 -9.25 9.21
C ARG A 31 2.64 -8.12 8.94
N VAL A 32 2.84 -7.75 7.67
CA VAL A 32 3.76 -6.67 7.28
C VAL A 32 3.30 -5.35 7.90
N TYR A 33 2.01 -5.02 7.81
CA TYR A 33 1.41 -3.83 8.41
C TYR A 33 1.60 -3.75 9.93
N ASN A 34 1.33 -4.85 10.65
CA ASN A 34 1.51 -4.89 12.10
C ASN A 34 2.98 -4.74 12.50
N ASN A 35 3.91 -5.34 11.76
CA ASN A 35 5.34 -5.20 12.01
C ASN A 35 5.83 -3.77 11.71
N ALA A 36 5.39 -3.18 10.60
CA ALA A 36 5.71 -1.80 10.24
C ALA A 36 5.23 -0.82 11.31
N LEU A 37 4.00 -1.00 11.81
CA LEU A 37 3.47 -0.23 12.93
C LEU A 37 4.24 -0.41 14.24
N LEU A 38 4.74 -1.62 14.50
CA LEU A 38 5.54 -1.89 15.70
C LEU A 38 6.89 -1.16 15.62
N ILE A 39 7.56 -1.22 14.48
CA ILE A 39 8.85 -0.55 14.23
C ILE A 39 8.67 0.97 14.30
N ALA A 40 7.66 1.52 13.62
CA ALA A 40 7.35 2.96 13.60
C ALA A 40 7.00 3.57 14.97
N LYS A 41 6.78 2.77 16.02
CA LYS A 41 6.65 3.28 17.39
C LYS A 41 7.98 3.71 18.00
N GLY A 42 9.09 3.09 17.57
CA GLY A 42 10.44 3.39 18.05
C GLY A 42 11.22 4.37 17.18
N GLU A 43 10.74 4.64 15.96
CA GLU A 43 11.42 5.46 14.97
C GLU A 43 10.74 6.82 14.78
N GLU A 44 11.54 7.87 14.54
CA GLU A 44 11.03 9.18 14.12
C GLU A 44 10.68 9.12 12.62
N CYS A 45 9.40 8.87 12.32
CA CYS A 45 8.91 8.68 10.96
C CYS A 45 7.45 9.14 10.80
N ASP A 46 7.04 9.35 9.54
CA ASP A 46 5.64 9.60 9.22
C ASP A 46 4.84 8.28 9.25
N LYS A 47 4.01 8.14 10.27
CA LYS A 47 3.19 6.93 10.47
C LYS A 47 2.19 6.72 9.35
N LEU A 48 1.64 7.78 8.76
CA LEU A 48 0.66 7.66 7.68
C LEU A 48 1.32 7.05 6.45
N VAL A 49 2.50 7.54 6.08
CA VAL A 49 3.32 7.00 4.98
C VAL A 49 3.65 5.52 5.23
N VAL A 50 4.12 5.19 6.44
CA VAL A 50 4.46 3.79 6.80
C VAL A 50 3.24 2.88 6.69
N GLN A 51 2.09 3.32 7.17
CA GLN A 51 0.85 2.56 7.11
C GLN A 51 0.39 2.33 5.68
N LEU A 52 0.34 3.39 4.86
CA LEU A 52 -0.08 3.29 3.45
C LEU A 52 0.90 2.44 2.63
N GLY A 53 2.21 2.65 2.81
CA GLY A 53 3.25 1.86 2.15
C GLY A 53 3.14 0.38 2.49
N ALA A 54 2.99 0.04 3.77
CA ALA A 54 2.85 -1.36 4.19
C ALA A 54 1.56 -2.02 3.66
N LEU A 55 0.46 -1.28 3.52
CA LEU A 55 -0.80 -1.81 2.99
C LEU A 55 -0.78 -2.00 1.47
N LEU A 56 -0.10 -1.12 0.74
CA LEU A 56 -0.13 -1.07 -0.73
C LEU A 56 1.06 -1.72 -1.42
N HIS A 57 2.13 -2.09 -0.69
CA HIS A 57 3.39 -2.57 -1.29
C HIS A 57 3.24 -3.72 -2.29
N ASP A 58 2.41 -4.72 -1.99
CA ASP A 58 2.19 -5.86 -2.88
C ASP A 58 1.22 -5.52 -4.01
N ILE A 59 0.26 -4.60 -3.81
CA ILE A 59 -0.64 -4.16 -4.89
C ILE A 59 0.12 -3.34 -5.93
N ALA A 60 1.15 -2.63 -5.51
CA ALA A 60 2.05 -1.92 -6.40
C ALA A 60 3.03 -2.86 -7.14
N ASP A 61 3.20 -4.12 -6.73
CA ASP A 61 4.13 -5.05 -7.37
C ASP A 61 3.56 -5.64 -8.67
N SER A 62 4.29 -5.46 -9.77
CA SER A 62 4.09 -6.04 -11.11
C SER A 62 3.75 -7.54 -11.15
N LYS A 63 4.12 -8.31 -10.12
CA LYS A 63 3.85 -9.74 -10.00
C LYS A 63 2.36 -10.07 -10.02
N PHE A 64 1.49 -9.12 -9.68
CA PHE A 64 0.04 -9.28 -9.73
C PHE A 64 -0.60 -8.91 -11.08
N HIS A 65 0.19 -8.39 -12.03
CA HIS A 65 -0.29 -7.88 -13.31
C HIS A 65 0.40 -8.55 -14.50
N ASN A 66 0.65 -9.86 -14.43
CA ASN A 66 1.35 -10.64 -15.46
C ASN A 66 2.74 -10.06 -15.82
N GLY A 67 3.41 -9.41 -14.86
CA GLY A 67 4.70 -8.76 -15.07
C GLY A 67 4.62 -7.35 -15.67
N ASP A 68 3.42 -6.75 -15.77
CA ASP A 68 3.28 -5.34 -16.14
C ASP A 68 3.54 -4.44 -14.92
N GLU A 69 4.74 -3.87 -14.89
CA GLU A 69 5.23 -2.93 -13.87
C GLU A 69 4.47 -1.58 -13.84
N THR A 70 3.54 -1.33 -14.77
CA THR A 70 2.80 -0.06 -14.80
C THR A 70 1.43 -0.12 -14.13
N VAL A 71 0.83 -1.30 -14.03
CA VAL A 71 -0.57 -1.44 -13.59
C VAL A 71 -0.69 -1.29 -12.07
N GLY A 72 0.27 -1.84 -11.31
CA GLY A 72 0.26 -1.80 -9.84
C GLY A 72 0.36 -0.39 -9.28
N PRO A 73 1.42 0.38 -9.62
CA PRO A 73 1.58 1.74 -9.14
C PRO A 73 0.46 2.66 -9.56
N LYS A 74 -0.06 2.50 -10.79
CA LYS A 74 -1.19 3.28 -11.29
C LYS A 74 -2.47 3.00 -10.50
N THR A 75 -2.76 1.73 -10.21
CA THR A 75 -3.94 1.35 -9.42
C THR A 75 -3.88 1.94 -8.01
N ALA A 76 -2.71 1.85 -7.37
CA ALA A 76 -2.49 2.43 -6.03
C ALA A 76 -2.57 3.98 -6.05
N TRP A 77 -2.04 4.62 -7.09
CA TRP A 77 -2.13 6.06 -7.30
C TRP A 77 -3.59 6.52 -7.41
N GLU A 78 -4.35 5.93 -8.34
CA GLU A 78 -5.76 6.29 -8.58
C GLU A 78 -6.62 6.11 -7.32
N PHE A 79 -6.34 5.08 -6.53
CA PHE A 79 -7.00 4.88 -5.23
C PHE A 79 -6.69 6.00 -4.24
N LEU A 80 -5.42 6.34 -4.04
CA LEU A 80 -5.01 7.36 -3.08
C LEU A 80 -5.47 8.76 -3.49
N GLU A 81 -5.43 9.08 -4.78
CA GLU A 81 -5.94 10.34 -5.32
C GLU A 81 -7.45 10.47 -5.05
N LYS A 82 -8.22 9.40 -5.25
CA LYS A 82 -9.66 9.36 -4.96
C LYS A 82 -9.98 9.52 -3.47
N GLU A 83 -9.12 9.01 -2.59
CA GLU A 83 -9.24 9.20 -1.14
C GLU A 83 -8.78 10.61 -0.69
N GLY A 84 -8.32 11.46 -1.62
CA GLY A 84 -7.92 12.84 -1.36
C GLY A 84 -6.56 12.97 -0.68
N VAL A 85 -5.68 11.98 -0.85
CA VAL A 85 -4.31 12.03 -0.31
C VAL A 85 -3.48 13.04 -1.11
N PRO A 86 -2.74 13.96 -0.44
CA PRO A 86 -1.82 14.88 -1.11
C PRO A 86 -0.78 14.15 -1.98
N GLU A 87 -0.48 14.73 -3.14
CA GLU A 87 0.41 14.14 -4.16
C GLU A 87 1.81 13.82 -3.61
N ASP A 88 2.36 14.68 -2.74
CA ASP A 88 3.66 14.46 -2.09
C ASP A 88 3.70 13.20 -1.22
N ILE A 89 2.58 12.89 -0.54
CA ILE A 89 2.42 11.65 0.23
C ILE A 89 2.28 10.45 -0.70
N ILE A 90 1.49 10.58 -1.78
CA ILE A 90 1.31 9.51 -2.78
C ILE A 90 2.66 9.13 -3.39
N ILE A 91 3.45 10.13 -3.79
CA ILE A 91 4.81 9.94 -4.29
C ILE A 91 5.64 9.20 -3.23
N HIS A 92 5.66 9.67 -1.98
CA HIS A 92 6.47 9.02 -0.94
C HIS A 92 6.07 7.56 -0.71
N VAL A 93 4.79 7.23 -0.78
CA VAL A 93 4.26 5.87 -0.62
C VAL A 93 4.63 4.95 -1.79
N LEU A 94 4.70 5.48 -3.02
CA LEU A 94 4.88 4.70 -4.25
C LEU A 94 6.30 4.73 -4.85
N VAL A 95 7.20 5.61 -4.40
CA VAL A 95 8.56 5.86 -4.96
C VAL A 95 9.52 4.66 -4.96
N HIS A 96 9.15 3.53 -4.35
CA HIS A 96 9.91 2.30 -4.55
C HIS A 96 9.91 1.80 -6.01
N ASP A 97 8.96 2.27 -6.83
CA ASP A 97 8.90 1.97 -8.25
C ASP A 97 9.59 3.04 -9.10
N LYS A 98 10.76 2.71 -9.66
CA LYS A 98 11.73 3.64 -10.27
C LYS A 98 11.26 4.35 -11.56
N LYS A 99 9.98 4.26 -11.92
CA LYS A 99 9.47 4.72 -13.22
C LYS A 99 8.99 6.18 -13.24
N TYR A 100 8.86 6.83 -12.07
CA TYR A 100 8.31 8.18 -11.95
C TYR A 100 9.29 9.22 -11.38
N ASN A 101 10.60 8.97 -11.46
CA ASN A 101 11.67 9.96 -11.28
C ASN A 101 12.42 10.20 -12.59
#